data_AF-A0A2K3KQQ3-F1
#
_entry.id   AF-A0A2K3KQQ3-F1
#
_cell.length_a   1.000
_cell.length_b   1.000
_cell.length_c   1.000
_cell.angle_alpha   90.00
_cell.angle_beta   90.00
_cell.angle_gamma   90.00
#
_symmetry.space_group_name_H-M   'P 1'
#
loop_
_entity.id
_entity.type
_entity.pdbx_description
1 polymer ?
#
loop_
_entity_poly.entity_id
_entity_poly.type
_entity_poly.pdbx_seq_one_letter_code
_entity_poly.pdbx_strand_id
1 'polypeptide(L)'
;RFRVKIAVSDGASTCVFVLFDTDMSYILEKSCAHFVGRSKAAPDDGSYPAEFELLVGKKMLFIIDKGMKVTRIDDGTFRVKRVCMDAKIIGSFAAEGPYVTPVRNVSPVINLDSDAASP
;
A
#
# COMPACT_ATOMS: atom_id res chain seq x y z
N ARG A 1 11.14 0.12 -13.51
CA ARG A 1 10.17 0.68 -12.53
C ARG A 1 9.99 -0.35 -11.43
N PHE A 2 9.84 0.09 -10.18
CA PHE A 2 9.64 -0.84 -9.07
C PHE A 2 8.32 -1.60 -9.18
N ARG A 3 8.40 -2.88 -8.83
CA ARG A 3 7.27 -3.78 -8.55
C ARG A 3 7.74 -4.76 -7.48
N VAL A 4 7.68 -4.31 -6.22
CA VAL A 4 8.31 -5.01 -5.09
C VAL A 4 7.24 -5.74 -4.30
N LYS A 5 7.41 -7.05 -4.10
CA LYS A 5 6.57 -7.85 -3.22
C LYS A 5 7.10 -7.77 -1.80
N ILE A 6 6.24 -7.43 -0.86
CA ILE A 6 6.56 -7.40 0.57
C ILE A 6 5.61 -8.33 1.32
N ALA A 7 6.16 -9.15 2.21
CA ALA A 7 5.38 -9.89 3.18
C ALA A 7 5.08 -8.99 4.37
N VAL A 8 3.81 -8.91 4.76
CA VAL A 8 3.36 -8.06 5.86
C VAL A 8 2.51 -8.91 6.80
N SER A 9 2.81 -8.81 8.09
CA SER A 9 2.04 -9.46 9.15
C SER A 9 1.31 -8.40 9.98
N ASP A 10 0.04 -8.68 10.31
CA ASP A 10 -0.74 -7.92 11.28
C ASP A 10 -0.70 -8.53 12.69
N GLY A 11 0.05 -9.63 12.87
CA GLY A 11 0.14 -10.41 14.10
C GLY A 11 -0.77 -11.65 14.12
N ALA A 12 -1.84 -11.69 13.32
CA ALA A 12 -2.69 -12.88 13.16
C ALA A 12 -2.36 -13.65 11.88
N SER A 13 -2.07 -12.94 10.79
CA SER A 13 -1.82 -13.53 9.49
C SER A 13 -0.73 -12.78 8.74
N THR A 14 -0.12 -13.45 7.76
CA THR A 14 0.84 -12.83 6.85
C THR A 14 0.25 -12.82 5.45
N CYS A 15 0.38 -11.68 4.77
CA CYS A 15 -0.07 -11.49 3.41
C CYS A 15 0.97 -10.76 2.57
N VAL A 16 0.91 -10.92 1.24
CA VAL A 16 1.86 -10.29 0.32
C VAL A 16 1.22 -9.11 -0.39
N PHE A 17 1.88 -7.95 -0.27
CA PHE A 17 1.51 -6.71 -0.92
C PHE A 17 2.51 -6.32 -1.99
N VAL A 18 2.06 -5.61 -3.02
CA VAL A 18 2.93 -5.14 -4.11
C VAL A 18 3.01 -3.62 -4.08
N LEU A 19 4.22 -3.10 -3.83
CA LEU A 19 4.55 -1.68 -3.89
C LEU A 19 5.09 -1.30 -5.27
N PHE A 20 4.73 -0.09 -5.72
CA PHE A 20 5.07 0.43 -7.04
C PHE A 20 6.01 1.63 -6.96
N ASP A 21 6.43 2.10 -8.14
CA ASP A 21 7.52 3.06 -8.34
C ASP A 21 7.44 4.30 -7.47
N THR A 22 6.28 4.95 -7.36
CA THR A 22 6.11 6.17 -6.57
C THR A 22 6.36 5.94 -5.08
N ASP A 23 5.72 4.93 -4.49
CA ASP A 23 5.88 4.64 -3.06
C ASP A 23 7.29 4.14 -2.74
N MET A 24 7.84 3.23 -3.56
CA MET A 24 9.20 2.71 -3.35
C MET A 24 10.26 3.79 -3.49
N SER A 25 10.12 4.69 -4.46
CA SER A 25 11.09 5.79 -4.63
C SER A 25 11.02 6.79 -3.48
N TYR A 26 9.82 7.02 -2.93
CA TYR A 26 9.65 7.83 -1.72
C TYR A 26 10.30 7.16 -0.50
N ILE A 27 10.08 5.86 -0.30
CA ILE A 27 10.60 5.13 0.86
C ILE A 27 12.13 4.98 0.80
N LEU A 28 12.69 4.67 -0.37
CA LEU A 28 14.12 4.43 -0.54
C LEU A 28 14.93 5.69 -0.86
N GLU A 29 14.24 6.81 -1.09
CA GLU A 29 14.80 8.09 -1.56
C GLU A 29 15.66 7.94 -2.82
N LYS A 30 15.35 6.92 -3.64
CA LYS A 30 16.13 6.51 -4.81
C LYS A 30 15.21 5.95 -5.88
N SER A 31 15.48 6.29 -7.13
CA SER A 31 14.70 5.79 -8.26
C SER A 31 15.02 4.34 -8.59
N CYS A 32 14.10 3.63 -9.25
CA CYS A 32 14.38 2.27 -9.75
C CYS A 32 15.60 2.23 -10.69
N ALA A 33 15.82 3.28 -11.48
CA ALA A 33 16.96 3.37 -12.39
C ALA A 33 18.30 3.39 -11.65
N HIS A 34 18.38 4.01 -10.47
CA HIS A 34 19.58 3.97 -9.63
C HIS A 34 19.97 2.53 -9.26
N PHE A 35 19.00 1.71 -8.82
CA PHE A 35 19.26 0.32 -8.45
C PHE A 35 19.62 -0.55 -9.65
N VAL A 36 18.92 -0.40 -10.77
CA VAL A 36 19.21 -1.14 -12.01
C VAL A 36 20.58 -0.75 -12.58
N GLY A 37 21.00 0.50 -12.44
CA GLY A 37 22.34 0.94 -12.84
C GLY A 37 23.42 0.25 -12.00
N ARG A 38 23.22 0.21 -10.68
CA ARG A 38 24.17 -0.43 -9.75
C ARG A 38 24.26 -1.94 -9.95
N SER A 39 23.14 -2.62 -10.21
CA SER A 39 23.14 -4.08 -10.43
C SER A 39 23.89 -4.50 -11.69
N LYS A 40 24.08 -3.60 -12.66
CA LYS A 40 24.90 -3.87 -13.86
C LYS A 40 26.40 -3.72 -13.61
N ALA A 41 26.79 -3.00 -12.56
CA ALA A 41 28.20 -2.72 -12.24
C ALA A 41 28.81 -3.75 -11.27
N ALA A 42 27.97 -4.59 -10.64
CA ALA A 42 28.38 -5.63 -9.71
C ALA A 42 27.95 -7.02 -10.22
N PRO A 43 28.63 -8.10 -9.81
CA PRO A 43 28.15 -9.46 -10.03
C PRO A 43 26.76 -9.64 -9.39
N ASP A 44 25.83 -10.22 -10.14
CA ASP A 44 24.51 -10.59 -9.62
C ASP A 44 24.66 -11.82 -8.72
N ASP A 45 24.51 -11.63 -7.42
CA ASP A 45 24.50 -12.70 -6.42
C ASP A 45 23.07 -13.20 -6.11
N GLY A 46 22.08 -12.71 -6.85
CA GLY A 46 20.66 -13.03 -6.65
C GLY A 46 20.05 -12.34 -5.43
N SER A 47 20.79 -11.50 -4.72
CA SER A 47 20.27 -10.74 -3.59
C SER A 47 19.52 -9.48 -4.04
N TYR A 48 18.55 -9.06 -3.23
CA TYR A 48 17.90 -7.76 -3.41
C TYR A 48 18.79 -6.65 -2.82
N PRO A 49 18.64 -5.39 -3.28
CA PRO A 49 19.40 -4.28 -2.72
C PRO A 49 19.23 -4.17 -1.20
N ALA A 50 20.34 -4.05 -0.46
CA ALA A 50 20.32 -3.96 1.01
C ALA A 50 19.42 -2.84 1.55
N GLU A 51 19.19 -1.77 0.79
CA GLU A 51 18.24 -0.70 1.17
C GLU A 51 16.79 -1.19 1.33
N PHE A 52 16.44 -2.34 0.76
CA PHE A 52 15.11 -2.92 0.93
C PHE A 52 14.90 -3.43 2.36
N GLU A 53 15.97 -3.71 3.11
CA GLU A 53 15.91 -4.04 4.54
C GLU A 53 15.29 -2.92 5.38
N LEU A 54 15.29 -1.67 4.89
CA LEU A 54 14.64 -0.54 5.56
C LEU A 54 13.12 -0.73 5.73
N LEU A 55 12.50 -1.64 4.97
CA LEU A 55 11.09 -2.00 5.08
C LEU A 55 10.82 -2.99 6.20
N VAL A 56 11.82 -3.77 6.61
CA VAL A 56 11.66 -4.81 7.62
C VAL A 56 11.42 -4.18 8.99
N GLY A 57 10.44 -4.72 9.71
CA GLY A 57 10.04 -4.23 11.04
C GLY A 57 9.29 -2.89 11.03
N LYS A 58 8.99 -2.31 9.86
CA LYS A 58 8.20 -1.08 9.77
C LYS A 58 6.71 -1.36 9.88
N LYS A 59 6.02 -0.55 10.68
CA LYS A 59 4.56 -0.46 10.67
C LYS A 59 4.14 0.58 9.62
N MET A 60 3.17 0.22 8.79
CA MET A 60 2.75 1.03 7.64
C MET A 60 1.24 0.96 7.47
N LEU A 61 0.64 2.00 6.89
CA LEU A 61 -0.75 1.98 6.43
C LEU A 61 -0.80 1.87 4.90
N PHE A 62 -1.69 1.02 4.40
CA PHE A 62 -1.89 0.82 2.97
C PHE A 62 -3.32 1.15 2.55
N ILE A 63 -3.44 1.89 1.44
CA ILE A 63 -4.68 1.92 0.67
C ILE A 63 -4.54 0.86 -0.41
N ILE A 64 -5.41 -0.15 -0.38
CA ILE A 64 -5.41 -1.24 -1.36
C ILE A 64 -6.27 -0.86 -2.56
N ASP A 65 -5.80 -1.20 -3.76
CA ASP A 65 -6.55 -1.00 -4.99
C ASP A 65 -7.69 -2.04 -5.07
N LYS A 66 -8.94 -1.58 -4.91
CA LYS A 66 -10.15 -2.39 -5.05
C LYS A 66 -10.73 -2.19 -6.44
N GLY A 67 -10.09 -2.70 -7.48
CA GLY A 67 -10.69 -2.72 -8.82
C GLY A 67 -12.05 -3.44 -8.80
N MET A 68 -13.02 -2.99 -9.61
CA MET A 68 -14.36 -3.61 -9.74
C MET A 68 -14.31 -5.08 -10.21
N LYS A 69 -13.17 -5.51 -10.72
CA LYS A 69 -12.78 -6.92 -10.76
C LYS A 69 -11.60 -7.00 -9.82
N VAL A 70 -11.70 -7.80 -8.77
CA VAL A 70 -10.58 -8.10 -7.88
C VAL A 70 -9.44 -8.56 -8.77
N THR A 71 -8.53 -7.65 -9.12
CA THR A 71 -7.24 -7.96 -9.69
C THR A 71 -6.39 -8.45 -8.53
N ARG A 72 -6.82 -9.58 -7.95
CA ARG A 72 -5.86 -10.57 -7.51
C ARG A 72 -4.96 -10.71 -8.72
N ILE A 73 -3.75 -10.17 -8.63
CA ILE A 73 -2.67 -10.75 -9.41
C ILE A 73 -2.79 -12.24 -9.10
N ASP A 74 -2.91 -13.11 -10.11
CA ASP A 74 -3.32 -14.52 -10.01
C ASP A 74 -2.55 -15.37 -8.96
N ASP A 75 -1.55 -14.77 -8.32
CA ASP A 75 -0.70 -15.31 -7.26
C ASP A 75 -1.15 -14.98 -5.83
N GLY A 76 -2.31 -14.35 -5.62
CA GLY A 76 -2.85 -14.06 -4.28
C GLY A 76 -2.25 -12.81 -3.61
N THR A 77 -1.59 -11.93 -4.38
CA THR A 77 -1.04 -10.67 -3.87
C THR A 77 -1.99 -9.48 -3.98
N PHE A 78 -1.79 -8.47 -3.13
CA PHE A 78 -2.60 -7.25 -3.09
C PHE A 78 -1.84 -6.04 -3.64
N ARG A 79 -2.43 -5.35 -4.62
CA ARG A 79 -1.88 -4.11 -5.17
C ARG A 79 -2.09 -2.94 -4.21
N VAL A 80 -1.01 -2.28 -3.81
CA VAL A 80 -1.08 -1.06 -3.00
C VAL A 80 -1.23 0.16 -3.92
N LYS A 81 -2.20 1.01 -3.59
CA LYS A 81 -2.46 2.29 -4.26
C LYS A 81 -1.69 3.45 -3.62
N ARG A 82 -1.53 3.42 -2.29
CA ARG A 82 -0.79 4.41 -1.48
C ARG A 82 -0.20 3.76 -0.24
N VAL A 83 0.98 4.20 0.15
CA VAL A 83 1.60 3.92 1.46
C VAL A 83 1.57 5.17 2.34
N CYS A 84 1.37 5.00 3.66
CA CYS A 84 1.57 6.04 4.65
C CYS A 84 2.49 5.53 5.77
N MET A 85 3.54 6.30 6.05
CA MET A 85 4.59 6.03 7.06
C MET A 85 4.55 7.03 8.23
N ASP A 86 3.56 7.92 8.28
CA ASP A 86 3.46 8.92 9.34
C ASP A 86 3.08 8.24 10.66
N ALA A 87 3.96 8.34 11.65
CA ALA A 87 3.80 7.68 12.94
C ALA A 87 2.57 8.16 13.71
N LYS A 88 2.15 9.43 13.56
CA LYS A 88 0.96 9.97 14.24
C LYS A 88 -0.31 9.40 13.61
N ILE A 89 -0.37 9.35 12.28
CA ILE A 89 -1.50 8.72 11.57
C ILE A 89 -1.56 7.23 11.88
N ILE A 90 -0.43 6.51 11.82
CA ILE A 90 -0.40 5.07 12.18
C ILE A 90 -0.87 4.86 13.63
N GLY A 91 -0.45 5.74 14.54
CA GLY A 91 -0.82 5.69 15.96
C GLY A 91 -2.34 5.79 16.18
N SER A 92 -3.05 6.61 15.42
CA SER A 92 -4.51 6.74 15.58
C SER A 92 -5.24 5.45 15.19
N PHE A 93 -4.78 4.74 14.16
CA PHE A 93 -5.36 3.45 13.76
C PHE A 93 -5.02 2.35 14.76
N ALA A 94 -3.82 2.36 15.33
CA ALA A 94 -3.41 1.35 16.31
C ALA A 94 -4.20 1.46 17.63
N ALA A 95 -4.65 2.67 18.00
CA ALA A 95 -5.44 2.91 19.21
C ALA A 95 -6.84 2.26 19.15
N GLU A 96 -7.38 2.05 17.95
CA GLU A 96 -8.68 1.39 17.74
C GLU A 96 -8.59 -0.15 17.89
N GLY A 97 -7.38 -0.71 17.92
CA GLY A 97 -7.12 -2.14 18.07
C GLY A 97 -6.46 -2.77 16.82
N PRO A 98 -5.85 -3.96 16.95
CA PRO A 98 -4.98 -4.55 15.92
C PRO A 98 -5.69 -5.01 14.64
N TYR A 99 -7.03 -5.07 14.61
CA TYR A 99 -7.82 -5.61 13.50
C TYR A 99 -8.91 -4.67 12.98
N VAL A 100 -8.80 -3.37 13.26
CA VAL A 100 -9.77 -2.38 12.78
C VAL A 100 -9.32 -1.84 11.44
N THR A 101 -10.14 -2.06 10.40
CA THR A 101 -10.02 -1.34 9.13
C THR A 101 -11.09 -0.25 9.13
N PRO A 102 -10.72 1.04 9.24
CA PRO A 102 -11.69 2.12 9.19
C PRO A 102 -12.44 2.10 7.86
N VAL A 103 -13.72 1.76 7.92
CA VAL A 103 -14.65 1.97 6.81
C VAL A 103 -15.06 3.43 6.84
N ARG A 104 -14.77 4.18 5.78
CA ARG A 104 -15.45 5.47 5.59
C ARG A 104 -16.94 5.18 5.57
N ASN A 105 -17.69 5.67 6.55
CA ASN A 105 -19.13 5.87 6.37
C ASN A 105 -19.28 6.90 5.26
N VAL A 106 -19.54 6.44 4.04
CA VAL A 106 -20.01 7.32 2.98
C VAL A 106 -21.45 7.62 3.34
N SER A 107 -21.70 8.79 3.96
CA SER A 107 -23.05 9.27 4.15
C SER A 107 -23.78 9.22 2.80
N PRO A 108 -25.01 8.67 2.71
CA PRO A 108 -25.74 8.70 1.46
C PRO A 108 -25.93 10.16 1.03
N VAL A 109 -25.60 10.45 -0.24
CA VAL A 109 -25.91 11.73 -0.87
C VAL A 109 -27.42 11.86 -0.84
N ILE A 110 -27.93 12.75 0.02
CA ILE A 110 -29.32 13.17 0.00
C ILE A 110 -29.56 13.93 -1.30
N ASN A 111 -30.15 13.25 -2.30
CA ASN A 111 -30.77 13.93 -3.43
C ASN A 111 -32.01 14.64 -2.91
N LEU A 112 -31.92 15.96 -2.78
CA LEU A 112 -33.06 16.83 -2.51
C LEU A 112 -33.77 17.11 -3.84
N ASP A 113 -34.48 16.12 -4.38
CA ASP A 113 -35.49 16.39 -5.40
C ASP A 113 -36.79 16.74 -4.67
N SER A 114 -36.92 18.02 -4.33
CA SER A 114 -38.18 18.65 -4.00
C SER A 114 -38.42 19.74 -5.02
N ASP A 115 -39.14 19.42 -6.09
CA ASP A 115 -40.02 20.42 -6.67
C ASP A 115 -41.43 19.86 -6.80
N ALA A 116 -42.37 20.67 -6.32
CA ALA A 116 -43.70 20.30 -5.93
C ALA A 116 -44.61 20.21 -7.14
N ALA A 117 -45.21 19.03 -7.36
CA ALA A 117 -46.47 18.96 -8.09
C ALA A 117 -47.60 19.36 -7.12
N SER A 118 -48.25 20.49 -7.39
CA SER A 118 -49.59 20.76 -6.88
C SER A 118 -50.55 20.96 -8.07
N PRO A 119 -51.79 20.46 -7.97
CA PRO A 119 -52.73 20.29 -9.08
C PRO A 119 -53.35 21.58 -9.62
#